data_AF-A0A1V9Y6G1-F1
#
_entry.id   AF-A0A1V9Y6G1-F1
#
_cell.length_a   1.000
_cell.length_b   1.000
_cell.length_c   1.000
_cell.angle_alpha   90.00
_cell.angle_beta   90.00
_cell.angle_gamma   90.00
#
_symmetry.space_group_name_H-M   'P 1'
#
loop_
_entity.id
_entity.type
_entity.pdbx_description
1 polymer ?
#
loop_
_entity_poly.entity_id
_entity_poly.type
_entity_poly.pdbx_seq_one_letter_code
_entity_poly.pdbx_strand_id
1 'polypeptide(L)'
;MVLAALTVIGSDSVSQVHLDFSAACPDGFSLAFTQSKGFSVLFDGRSATSGSTTYSVGSYKSPHLHTADLCNLTPGKRYDCSVSSFQGSFIASPGPSDANTPTVLEVAGDFDFADDSLRGLTKPYQNMATQAILVARDWSYANGQHPQWDKWFDLQSPTFSTLPVTGINGNHETVIGDESYKAYLRRVPGPISEDSKAALRTCCSIEIGLVHITFLDDYRTEPIYKNKVDSTKGVVYVTTGAGGRGHAGSRISKVPNWSAFAEGDMQVLWFGNDDLNKPIDSFTIIPK
;
A
#
# COMPACT_ATOMS: atom_id res chain seq x y z
N MET A 1 25.31 51.23 10.81
CA MET A 1 24.26 50.26 10.43
C MET A 1 24.93 49.14 9.66
N VAL A 2 25.13 47.99 10.29
CA VAL A 2 25.59 46.78 9.59
C VAL A 2 24.33 46.07 9.10
N LEU A 3 24.17 46.01 7.78
CA LEU A 3 23.09 45.29 7.13
C LEU A 3 23.36 43.79 7.31
N ALA A 4 22.59 43.11 8.16
CA ALA A 4 22.64 41.67 8.27
C ALA A 4 22.06 41.07 6.98
N ALA A 5 22.90 40.48 6.15
CA ALA A 5 22.46 39.61 5.07
C ALA A 5 21.77 38.41 5.71
N LEU A 6 20.43 38.31 5.57
CA LEU A 6 19.74 37.06 5.80
C LEU A 6 20.23 36.08 4.73
N THR A 7 21.08 35.15 5.15
CA THR A 7 21.34 33.92 4.41
C THR A 7 20.00 33.18 4.32
N VAL A 8 19.39 33.19 3.14
CA VAL A 8 18.30 32.26 2.81
C VAL A 8 18.94 30.87 2.79
N ILE A 9 18.87 30.17 3.92
CA ILE A 9 19.12 28.73 3.96
C ILE A 9 18.05 28.15 3.03
N GLY A 10 18.46 27.53 1.93
CA GLY A 10 17.53 26.87 1.01
C GLY A 10 16.57 25.99 1.81
N SER A 11 15.26 26.18 1.63
CA SER A 11 14.28 25.35 2.33
C SER A 11 14.55 23.91 1.93
N ASP A 12 14.74 23.06 2.92
CA ASP A 12 14.94 21.62 2.72
C ASP A 12 13.64 21.09 2.10
N SER A 13 13.62 20.87 0.79
CA SER A 13 12.40 20.60 0.04
C SER A 13 11.92 19.18 0.31
N VAL A 14 10.67 19.02 0.71
CA VAL A 14 10.06 17.69 0.80
C VAL A 14 9.71 17.19 -0.60
N SER A 15 9.81 15.89 -0.81
CA SER A 15 9.37 15.25 -2.05
C SER A 15 8.64 13.94 -1.75
N GLN A 16 8.08 13.29 -2.79
CA GLN A 16 7.34 12.03 -2.65
C GLN A 16 6.23 12.12 -1.58
N VAL A 17 5.53 13.25 -1.47
CA VAL A 17 4.48 13.43 -0.45
C VAL A 17 3.26 12.61 -0.83
N HIS A 18 2.82 11.73 0.06
CA HIS A 18 1.64 10.91 -0.15
C HIS A 18 0.94 10.59 1.16
N LEU A 19 -0.37 10.40 1.07
CA LEU A 19 -1.25 10.06 2.17
C LEU A 19 -1.60 8.57 2.05
N ASP A 20 -1.48 7.84 3.15
CA ASP A 20 -1.87 6.43 3.25
C ASP A 20 -2.72 6.24 4.50
N PHE A 21 -3.31 5.07 4.70
CA PHE A 21 -4.05 4.74 5.91
C PHE A 21 -3.09 4.30 7.01
N SER A 22 -3.36 4.75 8.24
CA SER A 22 -2.48 4.48 9.37
C SER A 22 -2.80 3.16 10.05
N ALA A 23 -1.80 2.30 10.19
CA ALA A 23 -1.87 1.14 11.09
C ALA A 23 -1.83 1.52 12.58
N ALA A 24 -1.32 2.72 12.91
CA ALA A 24 -1.13 3.16 14.30
C ALA A 24 -2.39 3.78 14.91
N CYS A 25 -3.29 4.33 14.08
CA CYS A 25 -4.57 4.84 14.54
C CYS A 25 -5.71 4.53 13.56
N PRO A 26 -6.76 3.82 14.01
CA PRO A 26 -7.97 3.58 13.23
C PRO A 26 -8.57 4.89 12.70
N ASP A 27 -9.10 4.85 11.48
CA ASP A 27 -9.68 6.00 10.75
C ASP A 27 -8.72 7.18 10.52
N GLY A 28 -7.44 7.02 10.87
CA GLY A 28 -6.38 8.00 10.67
C GLY A 28 -5.61 7.76 9.36
N PHE A 29 -4.83 8.77 8.99
CA PHE A 29 -3.94 8.69 7.84
C PHE A 29 -2.49 8.83 8.25
N SER A 30 -1.59 8.19 7.52
CA SER A 30 -0.16 8.44 7.59
C SER A 30 0.22 9.40 6.46
N LEU A 31 0.80 10.55 6.78
CA LEU A 31 1.46 11.39 5.76
C LEU A 31 2.92 10.94 5.64
N ALA A 32 3.27 10.42 4.47
CA ALA A 32 4.62 9.97 4.14
C ALA A 32 5.27 10.91 3.13
N PHE A 33 6.58 11.11 3.27
CA PHE A 33 7.37 12.06 2.47
C PHE A 33 8.87 11.76 2.60
N THR A 34 9.69 12.37 1.75
CA THR A 34 11.16 12.33 1.90
C THR A 34 11.73 13.68 2.22
N GLN A 35 12.78 13.71 3.06
CA GLN A 35 13.46 14.94 3.45
C GLN A 35 14.81 14.66 4.13
N SER A 36 15.75 15.61 4.17
CA SER A 36 17.06 15.37 4.81
C SER A 36 17.04 15.41 6.35
N LYS A 37 16.01 15.99 6.97
CA LYS A 37 15.87 16.15 8.44
C LYS A 37 14.46 15.76 8.91
N GLY A 38 14.32 15.50 10.21
CA GLY A 38 13.03 15.24 10.85
C GLY A 38 12.20 16.51 11.02
N PHE A 39 10.91 16.43 10.66
CA PHE A 39 9.92 17.48 10.85
C PHE A 39 8.64 16.92 11.47
N SER A 40 7.87 17.82 12.09
CA SER A 40 6.48 17.54 12.46
C SER A 40 5.56 18.02 11.34
N VAL A 41 4.54 17.22 11.05
CA VAL A 41 3.44 17.61 10.17
C VAL A 41 2.46 18.43 10.99
N LEU A 42 2.11 19.62 10.51
CA LEU A 42 1.07 20.46 11.12
C LEU A 42 -0.25 20.24 10.40
N PHE A 43 -1.34 20.06 11.15
CA PHE A 43 -2.68 19.84 10.60
C PHE A 43 -3.76 20.33 11.57
N ASP A 44 -4.63 21.25 11.14
CA ASP A 44 -5.78 21.76 11.93
C ASP A 44 -5.40 22.19 13.36
N GLY A 45 -4.30 22.94 13.49
CA GLY A 45 -3.78 23.42 14.79
C GLY A 45 -3.09 22.35 15.65
N ARG A 46 -2.98 21.11 15.16
CA ARG A 46 -2.28 19.99 15.80
C ARG A 46 -0.94 19.73 15.11
N SER A 47 -0.07 18.97 15.78
CA SER A 47 1.18 18.48 15.21
C SER A 47 1.31 16.97 15.37
N ALA A 48 1.89 16.31 14.37
CA ALA A 48 2.27 14.90 14.39
C ALA A 48 3.77 14.80 14.09
N THR A 49 4.53 14.15 14.97
CA THR A 49 5.97 13.95 14.77
C THR A 49 6.21 12.82 13.77
N SER A 50 7.09 13.03 12.80
CA SER A 50 7.48 11.97 11.87
C SER A 50 8.58 11.07 12.43
N GLY A 51 8.45 9.76 12.19
CA GLY A 51 9.57 8.81 12.25
C GLY A 51 10.26 8.73 10.89
N SER A 52 11.54 8.34 10.84
CA SER A 52 12.31 8.25 9.59
C SER A 52 13.06 6.92 9.48
N THR A 53 13.06 6.33 8.28
CA THR A 53 13.84 5.13 7.96
C THR A 53 14.61 5.29 6.65
N THR A 54 15.61 4.44 6.44
CA THR A 54 16.30 4.31 5.15
C THR A 54 16.52 2.83 4.86
N TYR A 55 16.72 2.48 3.60
CA TYR A 55 17.17 1.15 3.19
C TYR A 55 18.19 1.25 2.05
N SER A 56 18.83 0.13 1.72
CA SER A 56 19.82 0.07 0.64
C SER A 56 19.70 -1.24 -0.12
N VAL A 57 19.90 -1.18 -1.44
CA VAL A 57 19.89 -2.33 -2.34
C VAL A 57 21.02 -2.15 -3.36
N GLY A 58 21.98 -3.07 -3.35
CA GLY A 58 23.21 -2.90 -4.13
C GLY A 58 23.91 -1.58 -3.80
N SER A 59 24.13 -0.74 -4.81
CA SER A 59 24.72 0.60 -4.65
C SER A 59 23.70 1.70 -4.35
N TYR A 60 22.40 1.41 -4.42
CA TYR A 60 21.35 2.38 -4.12
C TYR A 60 21.13 2.49 -2.62
N LYS A 61 20.98 3.74 -2.15
CA LYS A 61 20.51 4.07 -0.80
C LYS A 61 19.29 4.97 -0.93
N SER A 62 18.21 4.64 -0.24
CA SER A 62 17.00 5.46 -0.26
C SER A 62 17.25 6.83 0.36
N PRO A 63 16.46 7.85 -0.03
CA PRO A 63 16.32 9.02 0.81
C PRO A 63 15.76 8.61 2.19
N HIS A 64 15.83 9.53 3.14
CA HIS A 64 15.13 9.39 4.42
C HIS A 64 13.63 9.39 4.16
N LEU A 65 12.98 8.25 4.43
CA LEU A 65 11.56 8.05 4.27
C LEU A 65 10.88 8.38 5.61
N HIS A 66 10.13 9.47 5.64
CA HIS A 66 9.42 9.94 6.82
C HIS A 66 7.96 9.51 6.79
N THR A 67 7.40 9.24 7.95
CA THR A 67 5.98 8.95 8.13
C THR A 67 5.48 9.59 9.43
N ALA A 68 4.37 10.32 9.37
CA ALA A 68 3.69 10.90 10.53
C ALA A 68 2.20 10.52 10.53
N ASP A 69 1.72 9.98 11.64
CA ASP A 69 0.32 9.57 11.78
C ASP A 69 -0.58 10.73 12.22
N LEU A 70 -1.60 10.99 11.41
CA LEU A 70 -2.62 12.03 11.56
C LEU A 70 -3.89 11.38 12.14
N CYS A 71 -3.93 11.28 13.46
CA CYS A 71 -4.97 10.56 14.18
C CYS A 71 -6.13 11.46 14.63
N ASN A 72 -7.19 10.82 15.15
CA ASN A 72 -8.38 11.50 15.69
C ASN A 72 -8.98 12.48 14.66
N LEU A 73 -9.21 11.99 13.44
CA LEU A 73 -9.82 12.77 12.38
C LEU A 73 -11.34 12.73 12.54
N THR A 74 -11.99 13.87 12.30
CA THR A 74 -13.45 13.94 12.21
C THR A 74 -13.87 13.44 10.83
N PRO A 75 -14.73 12.42 10.73
CA PRO A 75 -15.12 11.85 9.45
C PRO A 75 -15.65 12.89 8.46
N GLY A 76 -15.22 12.83 7.21
CA GLY A 76 -15.62 13.76 6.14
C GLY A 76 -15.12 15.20 6.30
N LYS A 77 -14.40 15.55 7.38
CA LYS A 77 -13.83 16.89 7.55
C LYS A 77 -12.62 17.07 6.64
N ARG A 78 -12.52 18.25 6.02
CA ARG A 78 -11.31 18.71 5.33
C ARG A 78 -10.27 19.18 6.35
N TYR A 79 -9.03 18.73 6.17
CA TYR A 79 -7.86 19.12 6.96
C TYR A 79 -6.84 19.78 6.05
N ASP A 80 -6.43 21.00 6.38
CA ASP A 80 -5.23 21.61 5.81
C ASP A 80 -4.01 21.06 6.53
N CYS A 81 -2.96 20.71 5.78
CA CYS A 81 -1.73 20.15 6.32
C CYS A 81 -0.49 20.77 5.68
N SER A 82 0.61 20.79 6.43
CA SER A 82 1.88 21.31 5.96
C SER A 82 3.07 20.61 6.61
N VAL A 83 4.15 20.49 5.85
CA VAL A 83 5.45 20.01 6.32
C VAL A 83 6.55 20.63 5.46
N SER A 84 7.47 21.36 6.10
CA SER A 84 8.53 22.12 5.41
C SER A 84 7.98 23.00 4.28
N SER A 85 8.27 22.65 3.01
CA SER A 85 7.84 23.37 1.80
C SER A 85 6.50 22.88 1.25
N PHE A 86 5.96 21.76 1.73
CA PHE A 86 4.66 21.27 1.32
C PHE A 86 3.53 21.96 2.10
N GLN A 87 2.52 22.39 1.34
CA GLN A 87 1.22 22.83 1.84
C GLN A 87 0.15 22.13 1.01
N GLY A 88 -0.82 21.53 1.67
CA GLY A 88 -1.87 20.77 1.02
C GLY A 88 -3.07 20.58 1.92
N SER A 89 -3.97 19.73 1.48
CA SER A 89 -5.19 19.43 2.21
C SER A 89 -5.73 18.07 1.78
N PHE A 90 -6.40 17.39 2.70
CA PHE A 90 -7.10 16.14 2.44
C PHE A 90 -8.47 16.15 3.12
N ILE A 91 -9.31 15.18 2.79
CA ILE A 91 -10.60 14.94 3.44
C ILE A 91 -10.51 13.62 4.18
N ALA A 92 -10.83 13.61 5.48
CA ALA A 92 -10.88 12.39 6.27
C ALA A 92 -11.95 11.44 5.73
N SER A 93 -11.72 10.13 5.83
CA SER A 93 -12.68 9.12 5.38
C SER A 93 -14.08 9.38 5.94
N PRO A 94 -15.15 9.09 5.16
CA PRO A 94 -16.49 9.08 5.71
C PRO A 94 -16.60 8.01 6.80
N GLY A 95 -17.44 8.28 7.81
CA GLY A 95 -17.65 7.35 8.91
C GLY A 95 -18.62 6.24 8.53
N PRO A 96 -18.57 5.08 9.19
CA PRO A 96 -19.43 3.93 8.88
C PRO A 96 -20.93 4.16 9.20
N SER A 97 -21.27 5.25 9.89
CA SER A 97 -22.64 5.58 10.30
C SER A 97 -23.41 6.45 9.30
N ASP A 98 -22.77 6.94 8.23
CA ASP A 98 -23.44 7.77 7.23
C ASP A 98 -23.90 6.94 6.01
N ALA A 99 -24.98 6.17 6.20
CA ALA A 99 -25.55 5.31 5.17
C ALA A 99 -26.04 6.04 3.90
N ASN A 100 -26.17 7.37 3.97
CA ASN A 100 -26.64 8.20 2.86
C ASN A 100 -25.51 8.82 2.05
N THR A 101 -24.26 8.73 2.52
CA THR A 101 -23.09 9.20 1.79
C THR A 101 -22.43 8.02 1.05
N PRO A 102 -22.44 8.03 -0.30
CA PRO A 102 -21.77 7.00 -1.07
C PRO A 102 -20.28 6.90 -0.73
N THR A 103 -19.78 5.67 -0.63
CA THR A 103 -18.34 5.42 -0.60
C THR A 103 -17.82 5.31 -2.03
N VAL A 104 -16.89 6.17 -2.41
CA VAL A 104 -16.36 6.25 -3.78
C VAL A 104 -14.86 5.97 -3.76
N LEU A 105 -14.51 4.79 -4.28
CA LEU A 105 -13.17 4.25 -4.26
C LEU A 105 -12.72 4.04 -5.70
N GLU A 106 -11.51 4.50 -6.01
CA GLU A 106 -10.87 4.18 -7.28
C GLU A 106 -10.02 2.95 -7.11
N VAL A 107 -10.18 1.96 -7.98
CA VAL A 107 -9.39 0.72 -7.96
C VAL A 107 -8.55 0.68 -9.23
N ALA A 108 -7.24 0.61 -9.06
CA ALA A 108 -6.33 0.62 -10.20
C ALA A 108 -5.06 -0.17 -9.85
N GLY A 109 -4.27 -0.57 -10.84
CA GLY A 109 -3.06 -1.36 -10.64
C GLY A 109 -2.28 -1.50 -11.94
N ASP A 110 -1.14 -2.18 -11.88
CA ASP A 110 -0.29 -2.43 -13.04
C ASP A 110 0.23 -1.12 -13.69
N PHE A 111 0.73 -0.18 -12.86
CA PHE A 111 1.22 1.13 -13.34
C PHE A 111 2.70 1.12 -13.69
N ASP A 112 3.04 1.55 -14.90
CA ASP A 112 4.43 1.83 -15.25
C ASP A 112 4.99 3.01 -14.41
N PHE A 113 6.29 3.04 -14.13
CA PHE A 113 6.92 4.06 -13.30
C PHE A 113 6.73 5.49 -13.83
N ALA A 114 6.47 5.62 -15.13
CA ALA A 114 6.27 6.88 -15.85
C ALA A 114 4.80 7.18 -16.19
N ASP A 115 3.86 6.34 -15.75
CA ASP A 115 2.44 6.53 -16.00
C ASP A 115 1.84 7.61 -15.08
N ASP A 116 1.30 8.68 -15.66
CA ASP A 116 0.63 9.75 -14.94
C ASP A 116 -0.91 9.68 -15.02
N SER A 117 -1.46 8.57 -15.51
CA SER A 117 -2.89 8.30 -15.63
C SER A 117 -3.65 8.45 -14.31
N LEU A 118 -2.98 8.19 -13.19
CA LEU A 118 -3.51 8.37 -11.84
C LEU A 118 -3.95 9.81 -11.53
N ARG A 119 -3.43 10.82 -12.22
CA ARG A 119 -3.92 12.21 -12.11
C ARG A 119 -5.39 12.33 -12.47
N GLY A 120 -5.87 11.48 -13.38
CA GLY A 120 -7.27 11.40 -13.77
C GLY A 120 -8.21 11.05 -12.62
N LEU A 121 -7.74 10.28 -11.62
CA LEU A 121 -8.54 9.80 -10.48
C LEU A 121 -8.95 10.90 -9.50
N THR A 122 -8.35 12.09 -9.61
CA THR A 122 -8.76 13.27 -8.85
C THR A 122 -10.03 13.92 -9.40
N LYS A 123 -10.45 13.55 -10.61
CA LYS A 123 -11.66 14.09 -11.24
C LYS A 123 -12.89 13.36 -10.72
N PRO A 124 -13.96 14.07 -10.33
CA PRO A 124 -15.19 13.44 -9.88
C PRO A 124 -15.81 12.54 -10.95
N TYR A 125 -16.24 11.34 -10.55
CA TYR A 125 -17.06 10.45 -11.37
C TYR A 125 -18.54 10.68 -11.02
N GLN A 126 -19.37 11.01 -12.00
CA GLN A 126 -20.80 11.32 -11.78
C GLN A 126 -21.06 12.38 -10.67
N ASN A 127 -20.23 13.41 -10.60
CA ASN A 127 -20.24 14.46 -9.56
C ASN A 127 -19.92 13.98 -8.14
N MET A 128 -19.39 12.76 -7.98
CA MET A 128 -18.91 12.25 -6.70
C MET A 128 -17.39 12.26 -6.70
N ALA A 129 -16.80 12.86 -5.67
CA ALA A 129 -15.34 12.91 -5.52
C ALA A 129 -14.82 11.56 -5.00
N THR A 130 -13.72 11.11 -5.59
CA THR A 130 -12.93 9.97 -5.08
C THR A 130 -12.50 10.22 -3.64
N GLN A 131 -12.65 9.21 -2.79
CA GLN A 131 -12.32 9.28 -1.37
C GLN A 131 -11.01 8.54 -1.04
N ALA A 132 -10.67 7.50 -1.81
CA ALA A 132 -9.43 6.77 -1.67
C ALA A 132 -9.07 6.05 -2.97
N ILE A 133 -7.78 5.73 -3.14
CA ILE A 133 -7.27 4.89 -4.22
C ILE A 133 -6.82 3.55 -3.62
N LEU A 134 -7.33 2.45 -4.17
CA LEU A 134 -6.93 1.09 -3.84
C LEU A 134 -6.06 0.54 -4.96
N VAL A 135 -4.77 0.37 -4.69
CA VAL A 135 -3.83 -0.23 -5.63
C VAL A 135 -3.96 -1.75 -5.57
N ALA A 136 -4.49 -2.32 -6.64
CA ALA A 136 -4.85 -3.73 -6.74
C ALA A 136 -3.67 -4.65 -7.13
N ARG A 137 -2.44 -4.12 -7.23
CA ARG A 137 -1.11 -4.77 -7.39
C ARG A 137 -0.18 -3.91 -8.27
N ASP A 138 1.10 -4.30 -8.33
CA ASP A 138 2.12 -3.84 -9.28
C ASP A 138 2.22 -2.31 -9.37
N TRP A 139 2.97 -1.73 -8.43
CA TRP A 139 2.93 -0.30 -8.15
C TRP A 139 3.79 0.51 -9.11
N SER A 140 5.09 0.19 -9.18
CA SER A 140 6.05 1.03 -9.90
C SER A 140 6.81 0.30 -11.00
N TYR A 141 6.73 -1.04 -11.06
CA TYR A 141 7.57 -1.86 -11.95
C TYR A 141 9.08 -1.58 -11.80
N ALA A 142 9.51 -1.08 -10.64
CA ALA A 142 10.92 -0.76 -10.41
C ALA A 142 11.83 -1.98 -10.58
N ASN A 143 11.36 -3.19 -10.27
CA ASN A 143 12.04 -4.44 -10.62
C ASN A 143 13.50 -4.48 -10.19
N GLY A 144 13.78 -4.01 -8.97
CA GLY A 144 15.13 -3.94 -8.41
C GLY A 144 15.90 -2.68 -8.78
N GLN A 145 15.38 -1.86 -9.70
CA GLN A 145 15.91 -0.54 -10.03
C GLN A 145 15.32 0.51 -9.10
N HIS A 146 15.71 0.47 -7.82
CA HIS A 146 15.10 1.28 -6.77
C HIS A 146 15.02 2.80 -6.99
N PRO A 147 15.89 3.46 -7.79
CA PRO A 147 15.65 4.86 -8.19
C PRO A 147 14.33 5.10 -8.96
N GLN A 148 13.73 4.06 -9.54
CA GLN A 148 12.42 4.16 -10.19
C GLN A 148 11.28 4.35 -9.17
N TRP A 149 11.39 3.77 -7.97
CA TRP A 149 10.46 4.05 -6.89
C TRP A 149 10.45 5.53 -6.51
N ASP A 150 11.63 6.17 -6.46
CA ASP A 150 11.72 7.61 -6.17
C ASP A 150 10.97 8.42 -7.23
N LYS A 151 11.27 8.17 -8.51
CA LYS A 151 10.63 8.85 -9.64
C LYS A 151 9.13 8.65 -9.66
N TRP A 152 8.67 7.43 -9.37
CA TRP A 152 7.25 7.10 -9.36
C TRP A 152 6.53 7.85 -8.25
N PHE A 153 7.03 7.81 -7.01
CA PHE A 153 6.40 8.56 -5.91
C PHE A 153 6.47 10.07 -6.11
N ASP A 154 7.53 10.61 -6.73
CA ASP A 154 7.58 12.02 -7.11
C ASP A 154 6.53 12.35 -8.18
N LEU A 155 6.34 11.47 -9.17
CA LEU A 155 5.33 11.63 -10.22
C LEU A 155 3.90 11.60 -9.67
N GLN A 156 3.63 10.69 -8.73
CA GLN A 156 2.28 10.50 -8.15
C GLN A 156 1.96 11.45 -6.99
N SER A 157 2.96 12.09 -6.38
CA SER A 157 2.81 13.01 -5.25
C SER A 157 1.67 14.04 -5.40
N PRO A 158 1.45 14.69 -6.57
CA PRO A 158 0.31 15.60 -6.74
C PRO A 158 -1.06 14.96 -6.53
N THR A 159 -1.21 13.67 -6.85
CA THR A 159 -2.43 12.89 -6.64
C THR A 159 -2.48 12.36 -5.21
N PHE A 160 -1.46 11.62 -4.79
CA PHE A 160 -1.46 10.91 -3.52
C PHE A 160 -1.32 11.81 -2.29
N SER A 161 -0.87 13.05 -2.43
CA SER A 161 -0.89 14.02 -1.33
C SER A 161 -2.29 14.55 -1.00
N THR A 162 -3.30 14.26 -1.84
CA THR A 162 -4.68 14.72 -1.68
C THR A 162 -5.68 13.59 -1.46
N LEU A 163 -5.40 12.40 -2.02
CA LEU A 163 -6.21 11.19 -1.89
C LEU A 163 -5.42 10.13 -1.13
N PRO A 164 -5.96 9.56 -0.03
CA PRO A 164 -5.30 8.45 0.65
C PRO A 164 -5.22 7.25 -0.30
N VAL A 165 -4.02 6.71 -0.44
CA VAL A 165 -3.73 5.54 -1.27
C VAL A 165 -3.29 4.40 -0.39
N THR A 166 -3.83 3.21 -0.62
CA THR A 166 -3.30 1.97 -0.04
C THR A 166 -3.51 0.83 -1.02
N GLY A 167 -2.99 -0.35 -0.73
CA GLY A 167 -3.12 -1.47 -1.63
C GLY A 167 -2.28 -2.67 -1.24
N ILE A 168 -2.25 -3.65 -2.12
CA ILE A 168 -1.50 -4.90 -1.94
C ILE A 168 -0.30 -4.94 -2.91
N ASN A 169 0.70 -5.76 -2.59
CA ASN A 169 1.82 -6.08 -3.48
C ASN A 169 1.38 -6.89 -4.71
N GLY A 170 2.17 -6.84 -5.77
CA GLY A 170 2.14 -7.83 -6.86
C GLY A 170 3.48 -8.57 -7.03
N ASN A 171 3.70 -9.19 -8.19
CA ASN A 171 4.97 -9.88 -8.50
C ASN A 171 6.13 -8.88 -8.63
N HIS A 172 5.84 -7.64 -9.06
CA HIS A 172 6.83 -6.59 -9.25
C HIS A 172 7.35 -6.01 -7.93
N GLU A 173 6.64 -6.22 -6.82
CA GLU A 173 7.11 -5.86 -5.47
C GLU A 173 7.79 -7.03 -4.74
N THR A 174 7.70 -8.26 -5.27
CA THR A 174 8.04 -9.48 -4.53
C THR A 174 9.14 -10.29 -5.20
N VAL A 175 8.85 -10.90 -6.35
CA VAL A 175 9.71 -11.93 -6.95
C VAL A 175 10.61 -11.41 -8.07
N ILE A 176 10.27 -10.25 -8.66
CA ILE A 176 11.06 -9.65 -9.75
C ILE A 176 12.18 -8.76 -9.18
N GLY A 177 13.37 -8.85 -9.78
CA GLY A 177 14.44 -7.89 -9.52
C GLY A 177 15.04 -7.91 -8.12
N ASP A 178 14.85 -8.99 -7.36
CA ASP A 178 15.22 -9.06 -5.94
C ASP A 178 14.53 -7.95 -5.10
N GLU A 179 13.34 -7.52 -5.51
CA GLU A 179 12.54 -6.54 -4.77
C GLU A 179 12.20 -7.05 -3.38
N SER A 180 11.71 -8.30 -3.24
CA SER A 180 11.48 -8.96 -1.95
C SER A 180 10.85 -8.04 -0.90
N TYR A 181 9.85 -7.24 -1.31
CA TYR A 181 9.14 -6.23 -0.51
C TYR A 181 10.00 -5.09 0.05
N LYS A 182 11.29 -4.97 -0.33
CA LYS A 182 12.28 -4.03 0.25
C LYS A 182 11.83 -2.58 0.14
N ALA A 183 11.28 -2.19 -1.01
CA ALA A 183 10.77 -0.84 -1.22
C ALA A 183 9.31 -0.69 -0.76
N TYR A 184 8.42 -1.59 -1.22
CA TYR A 184 6.98 -1.51 -0.97
C TYR A 184 6.65 -1.34 0.53
N LEU A 185 7.14 -2.22 1.40
CA LEU A 185 6.86 -2.15 2.84
C LEU A 185 7.50 -0.97 3.57
N ARG A 186 8.43 -0.26 2.93
CA ARG A 186 9.09 0.94 3.48
C ARG A 186 8.48 2.23 2.96
N ARG A 187 7.82 2.19 1.80
CA ARG A 187 7.27 3.35 1.12
C ARG A 187 5.76 3.43 1.21
N VAL A 188 5.07 2.31 1.42
CA VAL A 188 3.62 2.25 1.60
C VAL A 188 3.35 1.95 3.07
N PRO A 189 3.00 2.96 3.90
CA PRO A 189 2.65 2.74 5.30
C PRO A 189 1.57 1.68 5.48
N GLY A 190 0.44 1.80 4.78
CA GLY A 190 -0.70 0.89 4.80
C GLY A 190 -1.32 0.57 6.16
N PRO A 191 -2.50 -0.08 6.18
CA PRO A 191 -3.10 -0.65 7.39
C PRO A 191 -2.43 -1.98 7.80
N ILE A 192 -1.10 -2.07 7.63
CA ILE A 192 -0.31 -3.28 7.93
C ILE A 192 0.52 -3.01 9.19
N SER A 193 0.35 -3.83 10.23
CA SER A 193 1.14 -3.68 11.46
C SER A 193 2.63 -3.88 11.21
N GLU A 194 3.48 -3.21 11.99
CA GLU A 194 4.94 -3.35 11.87
C GLU A 194 5.42 -4.81 12.03
N ASP A 195 4.78 -5.59 12.91
CA ASP A 195 5.03 -7.04 13.04
C ASP A 195 4.66 -7.83 11.77
N SER A 196 3.66 -7.38 11.04
CA SER A 196 3.25 -8.00 9.77
C SER A 196 4.24 -7.62 8.66
N LYS A 197 4.64 -6.35 8.57
CA LYS A 197 5.69 -5.91 7.65
C LYS A 197 7.02 -6.62 7.89
N ALA A 198 7.45 -6.73 9.16
CA ALA A 198 8.70 -7.41 9.52
C ALA A 198 8.70 -8.90 9.13
N ALA A 199 7.53 -9.53 9.09
CA ALA A 199 7.35 -10.91 8.68
C ALA A 199 6.96 -11.06 7.19
N LEU A 200 7.03 -9.98 6.39
CA LEU A 200 6.62 -9.93 4.99
C LEU A 200 5.18 -10.45 4.79
N ARG A 201 4.27 -9.98 5.65
CA ARG A 201 2.84 -10.29 5.63
C ARG A 201 2.07 -9.03 5.30
N THR A 202 1.55 -8.96 4.09
CA THR A 202 0.88 -7.77 3.56
C THR A 202 -0.65 -7.87 3.59
N CYS A 203 -1.19 -9.08 3.83
CA CYS A 203 -2.62 -9.26 4.01
C CYS A 203 -3.14 -8.36 5.14
N CYS A 204 -4.18 -7.59 4.84
CA CYS A 204 -4.81 -6.67 5.78
C CYS A 204 -6.25 -6.41 5.37
N SER A 205 -6.99 -5.73 6.25
CA SER A 205 -8.32 -5.23 5.93
C SER A 205 -8.46 -3.80 6.41
N ILE A 206 -9.36 -3.06 5.78
CA ILE A 206 -9.66 -1.69 6.14
C ILE A 206 -11.11 -1.33 5.86
N GLU A 207 -11.67 -0.50 6.72
CA GLU A 207 -12.97 0.11 6.56
C GLU A 207 -12.83 1.53 5.97
N ILE A 208 -13.56 1.80 4.89
CA ILE A 208 -13.69 3.14 4.32
C ILE A 208 -15.17 3.40 4.09
N GLY A 209 -15.76 4.36 4.81
CA GLY A 209 -17.19 4.59 4.76
C GLY A 209 -17.99 3.32 5.07
N LEU A 210 -18.78 2.86 4.10
CA LEU A 210 -19.66 1.71 4.23
C LEU A 210 -19.03 0.39 3.75
N VAL A 211 -17.75 0.42 3.32
CA VAL A 211 -17.09 -0.72 2.67
C VAL A 211 -16.00 -1.28 3.58
N HIS A 212 -16.06 -2.60 3.83
CA HIS A 212 -14.96 -3.37 4.40
C HIS A 212 -14.17 -4.01 3.25
N ILE A 213 -12.89 -3.65 3.14
CA ILE A 213 -11.99 -4.07 2.08
C ILE A 213 -11.00 -5.06 2.66
N THR A 214 -10.78 -6.18 1.98
CA THR A 214 -9.76 -7.16 2.36
C THR A 214 -8.73 -7.28 1.25
N PHE A 215 -7.47 -7.07 1.60
CA PHE A 215 -6.32 -7.27 0.73
C PHE A 215 -5.68 -8.62 1.06
N LEU A 216 -5.52 -9.47 0.04
CA LEU A 216 -4.92 -10.79 0.17
C LEU A 216 -3.64 -10.85 -0.67
N ASP A 217 -2.54 -11.29 -0.05
CA ASP A 217 -1.25 -11.50 -0.72
C ASP A 217 -1.29 -12.79 -1.53
N ASP A 218 -1.30 -12.66 -2.86
CA ASP A 218 -1.34 -13.77 -3.81
C ASP A 218 0.01 -14.43 -4.06
N TYR A 219 1.09 -13.89 -3.51
CA TYR A 219 2.42 -14.50 -3.62
C TYR A 219 2.74 -15.36 -2.39
N ARG A 220 1.96 -15.26 -1.31
CA ARG A 220 2.21 -15.98 -0.06
C ARG A 220 1.26 -17.16 0.13
N THR A 221 1.72 -18.35 -0.23
CA THR A 221 0.90 -19.59 -0.27
C THR A 221 1.10 -20.53 0.94
N GLU A 222 1.90 -20.14 1.94
CA GLU A 222 2.06 -20.93 3.17
C GLU A 222 0.78 -20.96 4.02
N PRO A 223 0.43 -22.08 4.70
CA PRO A 223 -0.73 -22.15 5.58
C PRO A 223 -0.64 -21.16 6.76
N ILE A 224 -1.62 -20.27 6.90
CA ILE A 224 -1.63 -19.22 7.95
C ILE A 224 -2.74 -19.44 8.98
N TYR A 225 -2.37 -19.45 10.27
CA TYR A 225 -3.29 -19.45 11.41
C TYR A 225 -2.92 -18.35 12.41
N LYS A 226 -3.88 -17.49 12.79
CA LYS A 226 -3.64 -16.32 13.67
C LYS A 226 -2.41 -15.52 13.24
N ASN A 227 -2.36 -15.22 11.94
CA ASN A 227 -1.27 -14.55 11.23
C ASN A 227 0.09 -15.29 11.23
N LYS A 228 0.26 -16.46 11.85
CA LYS A 228 1.53 -17.21 11.85
C LYS A 228 1.48 -18.35 10.84
N VAL A 229 2.63 -18.70 10.24
CA VAL A 229 2.75 -19.94 9.47
C VAL A 229 2.55 -21.10 10.45
N ASP A 230 1.53 -21.91 10.20
CA ASP A 230 1.17 -23.07 11.02
C ASP A 230 0.67 -24.15 10.07
N SER A 231 1.52 -25.13 9.76
CA SER A 231 1.18 -26.20 8.83
C SER A 231 0.11 -27.16 9.34
N THR A 232 -0.32 -27.05 10.60
CA THR A 232 -1.31 -27.94 11.22
C THR A 232 -2.69 -27.30 11.38
N LYS A 233 -2.74 -25.98 11.62
CA LYS A 233 -3.97 -25.21 11.83
C LYS A 233 -4.20 -24.14 10.77
N GLY A 234 -3.19 -23.88 9.96
CA GLY A 234 -3.21 -22.84 8.94
C GLY A 234 -4.10 -23.20 7.78
N VAL A 235 -4.79 -22.20 7.27
CA VAL A 235 -5.52 -22.29 6.00
C VAL A 235 -4.62 -21.69 4.93
N VAL A 236 -4.55 -22.35 3.77
CA VAL A 236 -3.92 -21.78 2.58
C VAL A 236 -4.94 -20.85 1.94
N TYR A 237 -4.60 -19.57 1.80
CA TYR A 237 -5.40 -18.64 1.04
C TYR A 237 -5.07 -18.83 -0.43
N VAL A 238 -6.02 -19.37 -1.19
CA VAL A 238 -5.95 -19.37 -2.64
C VAL A 238 -6.58 -18.07 -3.12
N THR A 239 -5.78 -17.19 -3.67
CA THR A 239 -6.25 -16.00 -4.38
C THR A 239 -6.36 -16.31 -5.87
N THR A 240 -7.53 -16.08 -6.46
CA THR A 240 -7.71 -16.12 -7.92
C THR A 240 -7.74 -14.69 -8.45
N GLY A 241 -6.57 -14.18 -8.80
CA GLY A 241 -6.30 -12.90 -9.45
C GLY A 241 -5.01 -13.08 -10.28
N ALA A 242 -4.52 -12.08 -11.02
CA ALA A 242 -3.41 -12.27 -11.95
C ALA A 242 -2.06 -12.63 -11.27
N GLY A 243 -1.95 -13.87 -10.80
CA GLY A 243 -0.70 -14.52 -10.49
C GLY A 243 0.09 -14.66 -11.79
N GLY A 244 1.12 -13.83 -11.93
CA GLY A 244 2.28 -14.12 -12.77
C GLY A 244 2.04 -14.39 -14.26
N ARG A 245 1.15 -13.67 -14.96
CA ARG A 245 1.16 -13.65 -16.43
C ARG A 245 1.04 -12.24 -17.01
N GLY A 246 2.19 -11.58 -17.16
CA GLY A 246 2.47 -10.96 -18.45
C GLY A 246 2.40 -12.05 -19.53
N HIS A 247 1.91 -11.71 -20.72
CA HIS A 247 1.82 -12.62 -21.88
C HIS A 247 2.91 -13.70 -21.91
N ALA A 248 2.55 -14.97 -21.64
CA ALA A 248 3.36 -16.17 -21.92
C ALA A 248 4.88 -16.06 -21.64
N GLY A 249 5.29 -15.53 -20.48
CA GLY A 249 6.69 -15.36 -20.09
C GLY A 249 7.36 -16.57 -19.41
N SER A 250 8.68 -16.48 -19.24
CA SER A 250 9.54 -17.50 -18.61
C SER A 250 9.32 -17.62 -17.09
N ARG A 251 9.33 -18.86 -16.59
CA ARG A 251 9.10 -19.24 -15.18
C ARG A 251 10.15 -18.65 -14.23
N ILE A 252 9.75 -18.35 -12.98
CA ILE A 252 10.72 -18.10 -11.90
C ILE A 252 11.57 -19.36 -11.70
N SER A 253 12.90 -19.21 -11.68
CA SER A 253 13.82 -20.35 -11.66
C SER A 253 13.92 -21.05 -10.30
N LYS A 254 13.43 -20.40 -9.24
CA LYS A 254 13.40 -20.92 -7.87
C LYS A 254 12.21 -20.34 -7.11
N VAL A 255 11.40 -21.21 -6.52
CA VAL A 255 10.32 -20.82 -5.61
C VAL A 255 10.95 -20.19 -4.36
N PRO A 256 10.56 -18.97 -3.95
CA PRO A 256 11.05 -18.38 -2.70
C PRO A 256 10.66 -19.23 -1.48
N ASN A 257 11.47 -19.23 -0.43
CA ASN A 257 11.24 -20.07 0.77
C ASN A 257 9.93 -19.76 1.55
N TRP A 258 9.24 -18.68 1.20
CA TRP A 258 7.96 -18.24 1.78
C TRP A 258 6.76 -18.58 0.89
N SER A 259 6.98 -19.29 -0.22
CA SER A 259 5.97 -19.82 -1.13
C SER A 259 6.09 -21.35 -1.16
N ALA A 260 4.98 -22.04 -0.88
CA ALA A 260 4.96 -23.50 -0.79
C ALA A 260 5.09 -24.17 -2.17
N PHE A 261 4.59 -23.50 -3.22
CA PHE A 261 4.60 -23.95 -4.61
C PHE A 261 4.48 -22.74 -5.54
N ALA A 262 5.09 -22.82 -6.73
CA ALA A 262 4.87 -21.86 -7.82
C ALA A 262 3.72 -22.26 -8.75
N GLU A 263 3.46 -23.57 -8.85
CA GLU A 263 2.31 -24.19 -9.54
C GLU A 263 1.86 -25.36 -8.68
N GLY A 264 0.54 -25.48 -8.46
CA GLY A 264 -0.05 -26.58 -7.73
C GLY A 264 -1.39 -26.96 -8.34
N ASP A 265 -1.72 -28.24 -8.34
CA ASP A 265 -3.06 -28.69 -8.64
C ASP A 265 -3.98 -28.24 -7.50
N MET A 266 -4.99 -27.43 -7.82
CA MET A 266 -5.97 -27.01 -6.85
C MET A 266 -7.17 -27.95 -6.93
N GLN A 267 -7.50 -28.63 -5.84
CA GLN A 267 -8.73 -29.40 -5.76
C GLN A 267 -9.79 -28.59 -5.02
N VAL A 268 -10.89 -28.27 -5.71
CA VAL A 268 -12.07 -27.71 -5.06
C VAL A 268 -12.94 -28.88 -4.62
N LEU A 269 -13.26 -28.90 -3.32
CA LEU A 269 -14.03 -29.95 -2.67
C LEU A 269 -15.31 -29.35 -2.12
N TRP A 270 -16.48 -29.87 -2.53
CA TRP A 270 -17.75 -29.54 -1.90
C TRP A 270 -18.05 -30.57 -0.83
N PHE A 271 -18.34 -30.13 0.40
CA PHE A 271 -18.79 -31.01 1.48
C PHE A 271 -20.26 -30.75 1.78
N GLY A 272 -21.01 -31.83 1.98
CA GLY A 272 -22.38 -31.77 2.47
C GLY A 272 -22.39 -31.69 3.99
N ASN A 273 -23.47 -31.17 4.57
CA ASN A 273 -23.62 -31.07 6.03
C ASN A 273 -23.67 -32.45 6.72
N ASP A 274 -23.96 -33.52 5.97
CA ASP A 274 -24.17 -34.87 6.50
C ASP A 274 -22.85 -35.64 6.67
N ASP A 275 -21.78 -35.25 5.97
CA ASP A 275 -20.45 -35.87 6.09
C ASP A 275 -19.35 -34.85 5.77
N LEU A 276 -18.71 -34.34 6.83
CA LEU A 276 -17.59 -33.39 6.72
C LEU A 276 -16.25 -34.07 6.41
N ASN A 277 -16.18 -35.40 6.40
CA ASN A 277 -14.95 -36.15 6.11
C ASN A 277 -14.88 -36.64 4.67
N LYS A 278 -15.98 -36.56 3.91
CA LYS A 278 -16.04 -36.99 2.51
C LYS A 278 -16.72 -35.92 1.64
N PRO A 279 -16.05 -35.41 0.60
CA PRO A 279 -16.67 -34.43 -0.29
C PRO A 279 -17.78 -35.09 -1.11
N ILE A 280 -18.88 -34.36 -1.29
CA ILE A 280 -20.01 -34.74 -2.15
C ILE A 280 -19.67 -34.56 -3.63
N ASP A 281 -18.75 -33.64 -3.93
CA ASP A 281 -18.21 -33.42 -5.27
C ASP A 281 -16.79 -32.86 -5.17
N SER A 282 -16.00 -33.09 -6.21
CA SER A 282 -14.68 -32.50 -6.35
C SER A 282 -14.35 -32.23 -7.80
N PHE A 283 -13.67 -31.13 -8.07
CA PHE A 283 -12.99 -30.97 -9.34
C PHE A 283 -11.58 -30.43 -9.13
N THR A 284 -10.66 -30.92 -9.96
CA THR A 284 -9.26 -30.51 -9.94
C THR A 284 -9.07 -29.44 -11.00
N ILE A 285 -8.64 -28.26 -10.57
CA ILE A 285 -8.13 -27.20 -11.41
C ILE A 285 -6.65 -27.49 -11.61
N ILE A 286 -6.34 -28.02 -12.79
CA ILE A 286 -4.98 -28.28 -13.24
C ILE A 286 -4.50 -27.02 -13.97
N PRO A 287 -3.36 -26.41 -13.58
CA PRO A 287 -2.76 -25.33 -14.34
C PRO A 287 -2.52 -25.77 -15.80
N LYS A 288 -2.97 -24.98 -16.78
CA LYS A 288 -2.66 -25.19 -18.21
C LYS A 288 -1.38 -24.50 -18.64
#